data_AF-A0A6G2KCX1-F1
#
_entry.id   AF-A0A6G2KCX1-F1
#
_cell.length_a   1.000
_cell.length_b   1.000
_cell.length_c   1.000
_cell.angle_alpha   90.00
_cell.angle_beta   90.00
_cell.angle_gamma   90.00
#
_symmetry.space_group_name_H-M   'P 1'
#
loop_
_entity.id
_entity.type
_entity.pdbx_description
1 polymer ?
#
loop_
_entity_poly.entity_id
_entity_poly.type
_entity_poly.pdbx_seq_one_letter_code
_entity_poly.pdbx_strand_id
1 'polypeptide(L)'
;MRKSVENLATSKLTGGRRHPLRIRRKYEMNRYPNEALARDEQLTVTRRTRGAHSKTALKTAEFVNLAGVGDTVIKSKILKVLANPTNNDYQRRGVITRGAVLETEEGTCRVVSRPGQDGVVNAVFIKE
;
A
#
# COMPACT_ATOMS: atom_id res chain seq x y z
N MET A 1 -24.02 11.52 7.99
CA MET A 1 -22.67 12.12 7.90
C MET A 1 -22.37 12.49 6.45
N ARG A 2 -22.31 13.79 6.10
CA ARG A 2 -22.00 14.25 4.73
C ARG A 2 -20.60 13.78 4.38
N LYS A 3 -20.48 12.72 3.57
CA LYS A 3 -19.18 12.25 3.06
C LYS A 3 -18.54 13.41 2.30
N SER A 4 -17.34 13.77 2.72
CA SER A 4 -16.58 14.92 2.26
C SER A 4 -16.55 15.01 0.74
N VAL A 5 -16.84 16.20 0.22
CA VAL A 5 -16.90 16.53 -1.22
C VAL A 5 -15.51 16.95 -1.73
N GLU A 6 -14.45 16.33 -1.20
CA GLU A 6 -13.05 16.79 -1.25
C GLU A 6 -12.57 17.22 -2.64
N ASN A 7 -13.07 16.59 -3.71
CA ASN A 7 -12.64 16.89 -5.08
C ASN A 7 -13.55 17.89 -5.82
N LEU A 8 -14.81 18.10 -5.41
CA LEU A 8 -15.72 19.02 -6.12
C LEU A 8 -15.74 20.43 -5.49
N ALA A 9 -15.38 20.54 -4.21
CA ALA A 9 -15.35 21.79 -3.46
C ALA A 9 -13.93 22.38 -3.30
N THR A 10 -12.95 21.87 -4.04
CA THR A 10 -11.56 22.37 -4.03
C THR A 10 -11.47 23.80 -4.58
N SER A 11 -10.44 24.55 -4.19
CA SER A 11 -10.14 25.86 -4.77
C SER A 11 -9.69 25.76 -6.23
N LYS A 12 -9.90 26.83 -7.00
CA LYS A 12 -9.26 27.02 -8.31
C LYS A 12 -7.75 27.22 -8.10
N LEU A 13 -6.97 27.05 -9.18
CA LEU A 13 -5.54 27.35 -9.18
C LEU A 13 -5.27 28.81 -8.73
N THR A 14 -6.17 29.73 -9.09
CA THR A 14 -6.15 31.15 -8.71
C THR A 14 -6.69 31.45 -7.30
N GLY A 15 -7.04 30.44 -6.50
CA GLY A 15 -7.54 30.60 -5.13
C GLY A 15 -9.06 30.80 -4.99
N GLY A 16 -9.78 31.11 -6.08
CA GLY A 16 -11.25 31.25 -6.03
C GLY A 16 -11.95 29.94 -5.64
N ARG A 17 -12.95 30.02 -4.75
CA ARG A 17 -13.71 28.85 -4.28
C ARG A 17 -14.60 28.27 -5.38
N ARG A 18 -14.65 26.94 -5.52
CA ARG A 18 -15.60 26.26 -6.41
C ARG A 18 -16.88 25.88 -5.65
N HIS A 19 -18.02 26.10 -6.28
CA HIS A 19 -19.33 25.69 -5.77
C HIS A 19 -19.82 24.48 -6.57
N PRO A 20 -19.86 23.28 -5.96
CA PRO A 20 -20.29 22.08 -6.67
C PRO A 20 -21.81 22.10 -6.90
N LEU A 21 -22.22 21.93 -8.15
CA LEU A 21 -23.65 21.84 -8.56
C LEU A 21 -24.25 20.44 -8.37
N ARG A 22 -23.49 19.49 -7.81
CA ARG A 22 -23.93 18.10 -7.63
C ARG A 22 -23.32 17.47 -6.38
N ILE A 23 -23.96 16.39 -5.92
CA ILE A 23 -23.44 15.51 -4.87
C ILE A 23 -22.50 14.42 -5.42
N ARG A 24 -21.76 13.78 -4.52
CA ARG A 24 -20.87 12.65 -4.82
C ARG A 24 -21.64 11.47 -5.38
N ARG A 25 -21.13 10.87 -6.45
CA ARG A 25 -21.71 9.68 -7.09
C ARG A 25 -21.04 8.40 -6.60
N LYS A 26 -21.72 7.26 -6.79
CA LYS A 26 -21.24 5.94 -6.34
C LYS A 26 -19.87 5.57 -6.91
N TYR A 27 -19.56 5.99 -8.13
CA TYR A 27 -18.28 5.71 -8.79
C TYR A 27 -17.11 6.57 -8.29
N GLU A 28 -17.38 7.61 -7.49
CA GLU A 28 -16.37 8.51 -6.91
C GLU A 28 -16.03 8.11 -5.47
N MET A 29 -16.48 6.93 -5.03
CA MET A 29 -16.31 6.46 -3.66
C MET A 29 -14.88 5.94 -3.42
N ASN A 30 -14.20 6.56 -2.47
CA ASN A 30 -12.88 6.16 -1.99
C ASN A 30 -13.03 5.39 -0.68
N ARG A 31 -11.94 4.80 -0.18
CA ARG A 31 -11.88 4.07 1.08
C ARG A 31 -10.71 4.54 1.92
N TYR A 32 -10.75 4.21 3.20
CA TYR A 32 -9.60 4.36 4.08
C TYR A 32 -8.42 3.51 3.59
N PRO A 33 -7.18 4.00 3.78
CA PRO A 33 -5.99 3.25 3.41
C PRO A 33 -5.93 1.95 4.21
N ASN A 34 -5.44 0.90 3.56
CA ASN A 34 -5.12 -0.36 4.23
C ASN A 34 -3.62 -0.36 4.50
N GLU A 35 -3.24 -0.18 5.76
CA GLU A 35 -1.85 -0.21 6.19
C GLU A 35 -1.46 -1.67 6.44
N ALA A 36 -0.62 -2.23 5.56
CA ALA A 36 -0.12 -3.58 5.71
C ALA A 36 1.01 -3.57 6.76
N LEU A 37 0.85 -4.33 7.85
CA LEU A 37 1.86 -4.43 8.91
C LEU A 37 2.75 -5.66 8.70
N ALA A 38 4.05 -5.53 8.99
CA ALA A 38 4.96 -6.66 9.10
C ALA A 38 4.69 -7.42 10.42
N ARG A 39 4.09 -8.61 10.35
CA ARG A 39 3.77 -9.48 11.50
C ARG A 39 3.80 -10.94 11.07
N ASP A 40 3.94 -11.85 12.04
CA ASP A 40 4.01 -13.30 11.81
C ASP A 40 2.71 -13.96 11.32
N GLU A 41 1.64 -13.20 11.07
CA GLU A 41 0.39 -13.74 10.53
C GLU A 41 0.04 -13.03 9.23
N GLN A 42 -0.37 -13.78 8.20
CA GLN A 42 -0.83 -13.22 6.94
C GLN A 42 -2.36 -13.07 6.91
N LEU A 43 -2.86 -11.86 7.14
CA LEU A 43 -4.28 -11.52 7.04
C LEU A 43 -4.56 -10.75 5.76
N THR A 44 -5.43 -11.30 4.91
CA THR A 44 -5.90 -10.65 3.69
C THR A 44 -7.36 -10.23 3.81
N VAL A 45 -7.72 -9.12 3.16
CA VAL A 45 -9.11 -8.69 2.98
C VAL A 45 -9.43 -8.57 1.51
N THR A 46 -10.30 -9.46 1.04
CA THR A 46 -10.85 -9.43 -0.32
C THR A 46 -12.10 -8.56 -0.35
N ARG A 47 -12.18 -7.66 -1.34
CA ARG A 47 -13.30 -6.73 -1.50
C ARG A 47 -13.78 -6.71 -2.93
N ARG A 48 -15.10 -6.62 -3.12
CA ARG A 48 -15.69 -6.36 -4.44
C ARG A 48 -15.48 -4.90 -4.84
N THR A 49 -15.11 -4.70 -6.09
CA THR A 49 -14.92 -3.39 -6.73
C THR A 49 -15.89 -3.22 -7.89
N ARG A 50 -15.89 -2.03 -8.50
CA ARG A 50 -16.77 -1.73 -9.64
C ARG A 50 -16.46 -2.65 -10.81
N GLY A 51 -17.47 -3.01 -11.61
CA GLY A 51 -17.30 -3.85 -12.79
C GLY A 51 -17.15 -5.35 -12.47
N ALA A 52 -17.69 -5.80 -11.33
CA ALA A 52 -17.62 -7.19 -10.88
C ALA A 52 -16.21 -7.75 -10.59
N HIS A 53 -15.18 -6.91 -10.54
CA HIS A 53 -13.84 -7.33 -10.13
C HIS A 53 -13.69 -7.43 -8.61
N SER A 54 -12.77 -8.27 -8.15
CA SER A 54 -12.32 -8.36 -6.76
C SER A 54 -10.91 -7.79 -6.61
N LYS A 55 -10.62 -7.21 -5.44
CA LYS A 55 -9.28 -6.77 -5.04
C LYS A 55 -8.96 -7.34 -3.67
N THR A 56 -7.77 -7.92 -3.53
CA THR A 56 -7.27 -8.49 -2.29
C THR A 56 -6.20 -7.57 -1.72
N ALA A 57 -6.34 -7.20 -0.46
CA ALA A 57 -5.41 -6.29 0.21
C ALA A 57 -4.84 -6.95 1.46
N LEU A 58 -3.54 -6.77 1.71
CA LEU A 58 -2.89 -7.28 2.92
C LEU A 58 -3.12 -6.35 4.10
N LYS A 59 -3.61 -6.89 5.23
CA LYS A 59 -3.62 -6.22 6.54
C LYS A 59 -2.32 -6.50 7.29
N THR A 60 -1.85 -7.74 7.22
CA THR A 60 -0.58 -8.16 7.78
C THR A 60 0.14 -9.05 6.77
N ALA A 61 1.46 -9.01 6.78
CA ALA A 61 2.30 -9.79 5.89
C ALA A 61 3.51 -10.33 6.66
N GLU A 62 3.71 -11.64 6.52
CA GLU A 62 4.83 -12.38 7.11
C GLU A 62 5.96 -12.58 6.09
N PHE A 63 5.59 -12.85 4.84
CA PHE A 63 6.52 -13.21 3.79
C PHE A 63 6.60 -12.15 2.69
N VAL A 64 7.76 -12.09 2.06
CA VAL A 64 8.03 -11.31 0.86
C VAL A 64 8.61 -12.20 -0.23
N ASN A 65 8.15 -11.97 -1.46
CA ASN A 65 8.76 -12.58 -2.63
C ASN A 65 9.94 -11.70 -3.08
N LEU A 66 11.15 -12.22 -2.92
CA LEU A 66 12.39 -11.56 -3.28
C LEU A 66 12.82 -11.98 -4.67
N ALA A 67 13.10 -10.98 -5.50
CA ALA A 67 13.75 -11.18 -6.79
C ALA A 67 15.17 -10.61 -6.74
N GLY A 68 16.18 -11.45 -7.01
CA GLY A 68 17.51 -10.98 -7.43
C GLY A 68 18.72 -11.55 -6.71
N VAL A 69 19.26 -12.68 -7.19
CA VAL A 69 20.55 -12.79 -7.92
C VAL A 69 20.40 -14.05 -8.80
N GLY A 70 19.81 -13.90 -10.01
CA GLY A 70 19.49 -15.01 -10.93
C GLY A 70 18.05 -14.94 -11.48
N ASP A 71 17.58 -16.05 -12.05
CA ASP A 71 16.22 -16.20 -12.64
C ASP A 71 15.15 -16.67 -11.64
N THR A 72 15.50 -16.85 -10.37
CA THR A 72 14.61 -17.43 -9.35
C THR A 72 14.07 -16.38 -8.39
N VAL A 73 12.84 -16.62 -7.93
CA VAL A 73 12.16 -15.82 -6.91
C VAL A 73 12.13 -16.65 -5.63
N ILE A 74 12.62 -16.07 -4.54
CA ILE A 74 12.67 -16.75 -3.24
C ILE A 74 11.65 -16.12 -2.30
N LYS A 75 10.98 -16.96 -1.52
CA LYS A 75 10.03 -16.51 -0.50
C LYS A 75 10.78 -16.43 0.83
N SER A 76 11.01 -15.22 1.32
CA SER A 76 11.76 -14.97 2.56
C SER A 76 10.87 -14.34 3.62
N LYS A 77 11.21 -14.55 4.89
CA LYS A 77 10.50 -13.98 6.03
C LYS A 77 10.91 -12.52 6.26
N ILE A 78 9.95 -11.67 6.57
CA ILE A 78 10.18 -10.26 6.89
C ILE A 78 10.51 -10.14 8.38
N LEU A 79 11.67 -9.57 8.70
CA LEU A 79 12.09 -9.34 10.09
C LEU A 79 11.62 -7.96 10.59
N LYS A 80 11.94 -6.89 9.85
CA LYS A 80 11.55 -5.53 10.21
C LYS A 80 11.56 -4.60 8.99
N VAL A 81 10.85 -3.47 9.13
CA VAL A 81 10.89 -2.36 8.15
C VAL A 81 12.02 -1.42 8.55
N LEU A 82 13.05 -1.29 7.71
CA LEU A 82 14.21 -0.43 7.98
C LEU A 82 13.93 1.03 7.66
N ALA A 83 13.36 1.31 6.50
CA ALA A 83 13.10 2.66 6.06
C ALA A 83 11.82 2.71 5.22
N ASN A 84 11.05 3.77 5.39
CA ASN A 84 9.90 4.03 4.56
C ASN A 84 9.99 5.47 4.01
N PRO A 85 10.01 5.67 2.67
CA PRO A 85 10.17 6.99 2.08
C PRO A 85 8.99 7.93 2.34
N THR A 86 7.84 7.39 2.76
CA THR A 86 6.61 8.18 2.95
C THR A 86 6.60 8.90 4.30
N ASN A 87 6.95 8.21 5.38
CA ASN A 87 6.85 8.72 6.73
C ASN A 87 7.71 7.88 7.70
N ASN A 88 8.39 8.55 8.64
CA ASN A 88 9.15 7.91 9.70
C ASN A 88 8.25 7.16 10.71
N ASP A 89 6.99 7.59 10.91
CA ASP A 89 6.03 6.85 11.74
C ASP A 89 5.74 5.44 11.17
N TYR A 90 5.70 5.33 9.85
CA TYR A 90 5.44 4.05 9.18
C TYR A 90 6.60 3.07 9.35
N GLN A 91 7.83 3.56 9.47
CA GLN A 91 8.96 2.73 9.86
C GLN A 91 8.78 2.19 11.29
N ARG A 92 8.42 3.06 12.25
CA ARG A 92 8.23 2.67 13.66
C ARG A 92 7.10 1.66 13.86
N ARG A 93 6.00 1.83 13.14
CA ARG A 93 4.84 0.93 13.19
C ARG A 93 5.02 -0.35 12.36
N GLY A 94 6.03 -0.42 11.51
CA GLY A 94 6.26 -1.55 10.60
C GLY A 94 5.26 -1.61 9.44
N VAL A 95 4.83 -0.46 8.91
CA VAL A 95 3.91 -0.38 7.77
C VAL A 95 4.67 -0.55 6.45
N ILE A 96 4.26 -1.55 5.67
CA ILE A 96 4.83 -1.89 4.38
C ILE A 96 4.11 -1.09 3.29
N THR A 97 4.85 -0.25 2.58
CA THR A 97 4.37 0.50 1.42
C THR A 97 5.27 0.26 0.22
N ARG A 98 4.81 0.67 -0.97
CA ARG A 98 5.64 0.64 -2.17
C ARG A 98 6.87 1.52 -1.96
N GLY A 99 8.06 0.96 -2.14
CA GLY A 99 9.34 1.64 -1.92
C GLY A 99 9.89 1.55 -0.51
N ALA A 100 9.20 0.87 0.42
CA ALA A 100 9.76 0.56 1.73
C ALA A 100 10.97 -0.37 1.61
N VAL A 101 11.96 -0.16 2.47
CA VAL A 101 13.13 -1.03 2.61
C VAL A 101 12.88 -1.96 3.78
N LEU A 102 12.97 -3.26 3.52
CA LEU A 102 12.75 -4.33 4.49
C LEU A 102 14.07 -5.04 4.78
N GLU A 103 14.20 -5.50 6.03
CA GLU A 103 15.19 -6.49 6.42
C GLU A 103 14.52 -7.87 6.40
N THR A 104 15.13 -8.78 5.67
CA THR A 104 14.68 -10.17 5.50
C THR A 104 15.80 -11.12 5.87
N GLU A 105 15.50 -12.41 6.04
CA GLU A 105 16.50 -13.42 6.38
C GLU A 105 17.64 -13.52 5.34
N GLU A 106 17.37 -13.19 4.09
CA GLU A 106 18.35 -13.27 2.99
C GLU A 106 19.11 -11.95 2.75
N GLY A 107 18.64 -10.84 3.31
CA GLY A 107 19.27 -9.53 3.15
C GLY A 107 18.29 -8.36 3.09
N THR A 108 18.79 -7.22 2.64
CA THR A 108 17.99 -5.99 2.52
C THR A 108 17.34 -5.90 1.15
N CYS A 109 16.06 -5.54 1.13
CA CYS A 109 15.28 -5.47 -0.11
C CYS A 109 14.36 -4.25 -0.15
N ARG A 110 14.01 -3.82 -1.37
CA ARG A 110 13.09 -2.72 -1.65
C ARG A 110 11.79 -3.23 -2.24
N VAL A 111 10.67 -2.89 -1.60
CA VAL A 111 9.33 -3.29 -2.04
C VAL A 111 8.94 -2.57 -3.33
N VAL A 112 8.46 -3.32 -4.32
CA VAL A 112 8.00 -2.79 -5.62
C VAL A 112 6.48 -2.85 -5.76
N SER A 113 5.83 -3.84 -5.11
CA SER A 113 4.38 -4.03 -5.19
C SER A 113 3.59 -3.01 -4.35
N ARG A 114 2.25 -3.01 -4.48
CA ARG A 114 1.32 -2.26 -3.63
C ARG A 114 0.51 -3.22 -2.76
N PRO A 115 0.98 -3.55 -1.54
CA PRO A 115 0.36 -4.55 -0.66
C PRO A 115 -1.15 -4.33 -0.41
N GLY A 116 -1.59 -3.06 -0.35
CA GLY A 116 -2.99 -2.70 -0.14
C GLY A 116 -3.94 -2.92 -1.34
N GLN A 117 -3.43 -3.30 -2.51
CA GLN A 117 -4.24 -3.54 -3.72
C GLN A 117 -3.93 -4.86 -4.42
N ASP A 118 -2.66 -5.26 -4.40
CA ASP A 118 -2.17 -6.44 -5.13
C ASP A 118 -2.25 -7.72 -4.29
N GLY A 119 -2.32 -7.60 -2.95
CA GLY A 119 -2.47 -8.74 -2.05
C GLY A 119 -1.19 -9.54 -1.81
N VAL A 120 -0.06 -9.09 -2.36
CA VAL A 120 1.27 -9.71 -2.24
C VAL A 120 2.34 -8.66 -2.02
N VAL A 121 3.39 -9.02 -1.28
CA VAL A 121 4.60 -8.21 -1.09
C VAL A 121 5.68 -8.77 -2.01
N ASN A 122 6.06 -8.00 -3.03
CA ASN A 122 7.17 -8.33 -3.92
C ASN A 122 8.24 -7.27 -3.75
N ALA A 123 9.50 -7.70 -3.62
CA ALA A 123 10.64 -6.83 -3.43
C ALA A 123 11.84 -7.29 -4.26
N VAL A 124 12.78 -6.38 -4.44
CA VAL A 124 14.05 -6.60 -5.15
C VAL A 124 15.20 -6.34 -4.19
N PHE A 125 16.26 -7.14 -4.26
CA PHE A 125 17.45 -6.89 -3.45
C PHE A 125 18.06 -5.52 -3.75
N ILE A 126 18.53 -4.85 -2.71
CA ILE A 126 19.30 -3.62 -2.88
C ILE A 126 20.75 -4.06 -3.07
N LYS A 127 21.32 -3.80 -4.25
CA LYS A 127 22.77 -3.87 -4.42
C LYS A 127 23.35 -2.70 -3.62
N GLU A 128 24.24 -3.00 -2.68
CA GLU A 128 25.09 -1.99 -2.06
C GLU A 128 25.91 -1.24 -3.12
#